data_AF-A0A517RFA6-F1
#
_entry.id   AF-A0A517RFA6-F1
#
_cell.length_a   1.000
_cell.length_b   1.000
_cell.length_c   1.000
_cell.angle_alpha   90.00
_cell.angle_beta   90.00
_cell.angle_gamma   90.00
#
_symmetry.space_group_name_H-M   'P 1'
#
loop_
_entity.id
_entity.type
_entity.pdbx_description
1 polymer ?
#
loop_
_entity_poly.entity_id
_entity_poly.type
_entity_poly.pdbx_seq_one_letter_code
_entity_poly.pdbx_strand_id
1 'polypeptide(L)'
;MNRPIRTEFTETKLHVPWESIVHLTGGTETHHYLNEEGGIESHTTVHLQPMHCGHLAPAGGTCSQCYRTSCPQCFTACLLCHCPLGPCCFRTIHTANDEELFFCAACYGKVKRRKLFRSLISGFIRFG
;
A
#
# COMPACT_ATOMS: atom_id res chain seq x y z
N MET A 1 -3.19 22.32 -25.11
CA MET A 1 -2.22 21.37 -24.52
C MET A 1 -1.07 21.24 -25.49
N ASN A 2 0.14 21.62 -25.08
CA ASN A 2 1.35 21.50 -25.91
C ASN A 2 1.75 20.03 -26.03
N ARG A 3 2.17 19.60 -27.23
CA ARG A 3 2.66 18.23 -27.47
C ARG A 3 4.09 18.12 -26.91
N PRO A 4 4.47 17.01 -26.23
CA PRO A 4 5.82 16.85 -25.74
C PRO A 4 6.81 16.79 -26.90
N ILE A 5 7.97 17.44 -26.75
CA ILE A 5 9.08 17.43 -27.72
C ILE A 5 10.00 16.22 -27.52
N ARG A 6 10.04 15.70 -26.29
CA ARG A 6 10.84 14.55 -25.89
C ARG A 6 10.17 13.88 -24.69
N THR A 7 10.20 12.56 -24.67
CA THR A 7 9.77 11.76 -23.52
C THR A 7 10.91 10.84 -23.11
N GLU A 8 11.20 10.80 -21.83
CA GLU A 8 12.20 9.92 -21.22
C GLU A 8 11.52 8.91 -20.29
N PHE A 9 11.85 7.64 -20.49
CA PHE A 9 11.36 6.55 -19.64
C PHE A 9 12.52 6.00 -18.83
N THR A 10 12.34 5.98 -17.51
CA THR A 10 13.28 5.31 -16.60
C THR A 10 12.53 4.19 -15.89
N GLU A 11 13.07 2.97 -15.95
CA GLU A 11 12.52 1.80 -15.27
C GLU A 11 13.50 1.31 -14.22
N THR A 12 13.00 0.95 -13.04
CA THR A 12 13.78 0.29 -12.00
C THR A 12 13.47 -1.20 -12.02
N LYS A 13 14.50 -2.01 -12.26
CA LYS A 13 14.40 -3.47 -12.34
C LYS A 13 15.24 -4.11 -11.25
N LEU A 14 14.66 -5.05 -10.52
CA LEU A 14 15.38 -5.90 -9.57
C LEU A 14 15.75 -7.20 -10.25
N HIS A 15 17.05 -7.42 -10.39
CA HIS A 15 17.62 -8.68 -10.87
C HIS A 15 18.01 -9.54 -9.67
N VAL A 16 17.33 -10.67 -9.50
CA VAL A 16 17.65 -11.65 -8.46
C VAL A 16 18.64 -12.66 -9.06
N PRO A 17 19.89 -12.77 -8.57
CA PRO A 17 20.94 -13.53 -9.26
C PRO A 17 20.64 -15.02 -9.46
N TRP A 18 19.76 -15.59 -8.66
CA TRP A 18 19.37 -17.00 -8.69
C TRP A 18 17.96 -17.24 -9.25
N GLU A 19 17.26 -16.20 -9.70
CA GLU A 19 16.00 -16.32 -10.43
C GLU A 19 16.21 -15.86 -11.87
N SER A 20 15.56 -16.51 -12.83
CA SER A 20 15.54 -16.05 -14.22
C SER A 20 14.54 -14.91 -14.46
N ILE A 21 13.92 -14.39 -13.39
CA ILE A 21 12.83 -13.42 -13.45
C ILE A 21 13.38 -12.04 -13.06
N VAL A 22 13.11 -11.05 -13.90
CA VAL A 22 13.39 -9.64 -13.62
C VAL A 22 12.11 -9.00 -13.10
N HIS A 23 12.15 -8.49 -11.88
CA HIS A 23 11.00 -7.84 -11.26
C HIS A 23 11.04 -6.34 -11.58
N LEU A 24 10.02 -5.82 -12.26
CA LEU A 24 9.86 -4.37 -12.43
C LEU A 24 9.40 -3.78 -11.10
N THR A 25 10.26 -3.02 -10.44
CA THR A 25 9.97 -2.44 -9.13
C THR A 25 9.48 -1.01 -9.20
N GLY A 26 9.62 -0.34 -10.35
CA GLY A 26 9.25 1.06 -10.53
C GLY A 26 9.45 1.61 -11.93
N GLY A 27 8.85 2.76 -12.19
CA GLY A 27 9.14 3.56 -13.38
C GLY A 27 8.76 5.02 -13.23
N THR A 28 9.43 5.88 -13.97
CA THR A 28 9.12 7.31 -14.12
C THR A 28 9.13 7.68 -15.58
N GLU A 29 8.18 8.51 -15.98
CA GLU A 29 8.07 9.08 -17.32
C GLU A 29 8.23 10.60 -17.21
N THR A 30 9.20 11.17 -17.92
CA THR A 30 9.42 12.62 -17.96
C THR A 30 9.09 13.14 -19.35
N HIS A 31 8.16 14.08 -19.42
CA HIS A 31 7.77 14.77 -20.65
C HIS A 31 8.37 16.17 -20.67
N HIS A 32 9.08 16.51 -21.75
CA HIS A 32 9.63 17.84 -21.97
C HIS A 32 8.77 18.61 -22.97
N TYR A 33 8.50 19.88 -22.68
CA TYR A 33 7.68 20.79 -23.47
C TYR A 33 8.45 22.08 -23.77
N LEU A 34 8.13 22.73 -24.88
CA LEU A 34 8.52 24.12 -25.09
C LEU A 34 7.51 25.03 -24.38
N ASN A 35 8.02 25.97 -23.60
CA ASN A 35 7.21 27.04 -23.00
C ASN A 35 7.02 28.20 -24.01
N GLU A 36 6.17 29.17 -23.67
CA GLU A 36 5.86 30.32 -24.54
C GLU A 36 7.06 31.25 -24.77
N GLU A 37 8.09 31.16 -23.93
CA GLU A 37 9.30 31.96 -23.95
C GLU A 37 10.45 31.28 -24.73
N GLY A 38 10.21 30.08 -25.29
CA GLY A 38 11.21 29.27 -26.00
C GLY A 38 12.15 28.46 -25.11
N GLY A 39 11.91 28.42 -23.80
CA GLY A 39 12.56 27.56 -22.82
C GLY A 39 11.95 26.14 -22.76
N ILE A 40 12.61 25.26 -22.00
CA ILE A 40 12.17 23.87 -21.80
C ILE A 40 11.55 23.72 -20.41
N GLU A 41 10.30 23.27 -20.35
CA GLU A 41 9.61 22.85 -19.13
C GLU A 41 9.52 21.32 -19.10
N SER A 42 9.67 20.72 -17.92
CA SER A 42 9.66 19.25 -17.76
C SER A 42 8.62 18.82 -16.72
N HIS A 43 7.81 17.83 -17.06
CA HIS A 43 6.84 17.22 -16.16
C HIS A 43 7.18 15.74 -15.96
N THR A 44 7.50 15.35 -14.73
CA THR A 44 7.80 13.95 -14.38
C THR A 44 6.59 13.31 -13.69
N THR A 45 6.13 12.20 -14.25
CA THR A 45 5.09 11.36 -13.67
C THR A 45 5.71 10.08 -13.12
N VAL A 46 5.36 9.71 -11.89
CA VAL A 46 5.81 8.48 -11.26
C VAL A 46 4.74 7.39 -11.42
N HIS A 47 5.11 6.25 -11.99
CA HIS A 47 4.20 5.12 -12.12
C HIS A 47 3.99 4.46 -10.76
N LEU A 48 2.75 4.51 -10.29
CA LEU A 48 2.35 3.84 -9.05
C LEU A 48 2.12 2.36 -9.31
N GLN A 49 2.50 1.51 -8.35
CA GLN A 49 2.25 0.08 -8.39
C GLN A 49 1.32 -0.35 -7.24
N PRO A 50 0.53 -1.42 -7.44
CA PRO A 50 -0.27 -1.98 -6.36
C PRO A 50 0.62 -2.63 -5.30
N MET A 51 0.44 -2.20 -4.06
CA MET A 51 1.19 -2.68 -2.90
C MET A 51 0.40 -3.75 -2.15
N HIS A 52 1.11 -4.63 -1.44
CA HIS A 52 0.49 -5.62 -0.56
C HIS A 52 -0.43 -5.01 0.53
N CYS A 53 -0.19 -3.76 0.93
CA CYS A 53 -1.07 -3.06 1.86
C CYS A 53 -2.34 -2.46 1.22
N GLY A 54 -2.53 -2.62 -0.10
CA GLY A 54 -3.70 -2.15 -0.84
C GLY A 54 -3.58 -0.75 -1.45
N HIS A 55 -2.48 -0.03 -1.17
CA HIS A 55 -2.20 1.27 -1.78
C HIS A 55 -1.68 1.14 -3.22
N LEU A 56 -1.93 2.17 -4.03
CA LEU A 56 -1.09 2.50 -5.16
C LEU A 56 0.02 3.42 -4.65
N ALA A 57 1.26 2.95 -4.67
CA ALA A 57 2.40 3.72 -4.20
C ALA A 57 3.55 3.66 -5.22
N PRO A 58 4.44 4.66 -5.25
CA PRO A 58 5.66 4.53 -6.03
C PRO A 58 6.48 3.34 -5.55
N ALA A 59 7.35 2.87 -6.44
CA ALA A 59 8.47 2.00 -6.13
C ALA A 59 9.14 2.29 -4.79
N GLY A 60 8.89 1.43 -3.80
CA GLY A 60 9.60 1.48 -2.52
C GLY A 60 10.85 0.60 -2.52
N GLY A 61 11.49 0.52 -1.36
CA GLY A 61 12.57 -0.44 -1.14
C GLY A 61 12.03 -1.87 -1.17
N THR A 62 12.73 -2.77 -1.86
CA THR A 62 12.39 -4.19 -1.86
C THR A 62 13.28 -4.94 -0.87
N CYS A 63 12.69 -5.77 -0.02
CA CYS A 63 13.46 -6.60 0.90
C CYS A 63 14.25 -7.67 0.12
N SER A 64 15.57 -7.74 0.30
CA SER A 64 16.43 -8.72 -0.39
C SER A 64 16.20 -10.17 0.05
N GLN A 65 15.54 -10.41 1.18
CA GLN A 65 15.27 -11.75 1.70
C GLN A 65 13.88 -12.27 1.32
N CYS A 66 12.85 -11.41 1.40
CA CYS A 66 11.46 -11.82 1.16
C CYS A 66 10.83 -11.20 -0.09
N TYR A 67 11.57 -10.36 -0.81
CA TYR A 67 11.17 -9.66 -2.04
C TYR A 67 9.91 -8.82 -1.95
N ARG A 68 9.40 -8.59 -0.74
CA ARG A 68 8.26 -7.70 -0.56
C ARG A 68 8.72 -6.27 -0.75
N THR A 69 8.01 -5.56 -1.60
CA THR A 69 8.15 -4.12 -1.77
C THR A 69 7.53 -3.42 -0.56
N SER A 70 8.29 -2.55 0.08
CA SER A 70 7.81 -1.72 1.18
C SER A 70 6.97 -0.57 0.63
N CYS A 71 5.87 -0.27 1.30
CA CYS A 71 5.08 0.93 1.00
C CYS A 71 5.50 2.03 1.96
N PRO A 72 5.94 3.21 1.46
CA PRO A 72 6.38 4.30 2.32
C PRO A 72 5.27 4.90 3.19
N GLN A 73 4.00 4.61 2.86
CA GLN A 73 2.82 5.10 3.59
C GLN A 73 2.32 4.09 4.63
N CYS A 74 2.91 2.89 4.72
CA CYS A 74 2.47 1.83 5.62
C CYS A 74 3.36 1.83 6.89
N PHE A 75 2.83 2.35 8.00
CA PHE A 75 3.57 2.60 9.26
C PHE A 75 3.20 1.65 10.42
N THR A 76 2.14 0.86 10.27
CA THR A 76 1.69 -0.10 11.28
C THR A 76 1.39 -1.45 10.63
N ALA A 77 1.00 -2.44 11.44
CA ALA A 77 0.64 -3.77 10.96
C ALA A 77 -0.67 -4.24 11.56
N CYS A 78 -1.41 -5.06 10.79
CA CYS A 78 -2.62 -5.70 11.31
C CYS A 78 -2.26 -6.65 12.46
N LEU A 79 -2.95 -6.54 13.60
CA LEU A 79 -2.70 -7.39 14.77
C LEU A 79 -2.83 -8.91 14.48
N LEU A 80 -3.77 -9.29 13.60
CA LEU A 80 -4.05 -10.71 13.32
C LEU A 80 -3.21 -11.34 12.20
N CYS A 81 -3.03 -10.64 11.07
CA CYS A 81 -2.36 -11.20 9.90
C CYS A 81 -1.01 -10.55 9.62
N HIS A 82 -0.60 -9.58 10.44
CA HIS A 82 0.66 -8.85 10.34
C HIS A 82 0.91 -8.20 8.97
N CYS A 83 -0.14 -8.02 8.16
CA CYS A 83 0.00 -7.29 6.91
C CYS A 83 0.30 -5.81 7.22
N PRO A 84 1.21 -5.17 6.48
CA PRO A 84 1.47 -3.75 6.65
C PRO A 84 0.21 -2.95 6.35
N LEU A 85 0.01 -1.85 7.06
CA LEU A 85 -1.14 -0.96 6.93
C LEU A 85 -0.69 0.49 6.96
N GLY A 86 -1.28 1.30 6.08
CA GLY A 86 -1.19 2.76 6.17
C GLY A 86 -2.45 3.38 6.78
N PRO A 87 -2.43 4.70 7.04
CA PRO A 87 -3.50 5.42 7.75
C PRO A 87 -4.90 5.23 7.16
N CYS A 88 -5.03 5.12 5.84
CA CYS A 88 -6.33 4.91 5.20
C CYS A 88 -6.73 3.43 5.06
N CYS A 89 -5.86 2.47 5.41
CA CYS A 89 -6.09 1.04 5.24
C CYS A 89 -6.34 0.27 6.54
N PHE A 90 -6.16 0.90 7.71
CA PHE A 90 -6.46 0.27 9.00
C PHE A 90 -7.79 0.72 9.59
N ARG A 91 -8.35 -0.13 10.44
CA ARG A 91 -9.45 0.17 11.35
C ARG A 91 -8.98 -0.09 12.77
N THR A 92 -9.35 0.80 13.69
CA THR A 92 -8.92 0.71 15.09
C THR A 92 -10.03 0.16 15.97
N ILE A 93 -9.65 -0.59 17.00
CA ILE A 93 -10.49 -0.95 18.14
C ILE A 93 -9.75 -0.52 19.40
N HIS A 94 -10.41 0.24 20.26
CA HIS A 94 -9.90 0.58 21.58
C HIS A 94 -10.22 -0.55 22.56
N THR A 95 -9.23 -0.94 23.37
CA THR A 95 -9.42 -1.90 24.46
C THR A 95 -9.93 -1.18 25.72
N ALA A 96 -10.26 -1.94 26.77
CA ALA A 96 -10.66 -1.36 28.07
C ALA A 96 -9.51 -0.60 28.77
N ASN A 97 -8.26 -0.85 28.35
CA ASN A 97 -7.07 -0.19 28.87
C ASN A 97 -6.64 1.00 28.00
N ASP A 98 -7.50 1.47 27.10
CA ASP A 98 -7.23 2.55 26.13
C ASP A 98 -6.10 2.25 25.13
N GLU A 99 -5.79 0.96 24.92
CA GLU A 99 -4.83 0.56 23.89
C GLU A 99 -5.50 0.52 22.51
N GLU A 100 -4.80 1.04 21.50
CA GLU A 100 -5.23 0.99 20.11
C GLU A 100 -4.79 -0.30 19.42
N LEU A 101 -5.76 -1.08 18.95
CA LEU A 101 -5.50 -2.27 18.14
C LEU A 101 -5.84 -2.01 16.68
N PHE A 102 -4.86 -2.17 15.80
CA PHE A 102 -4.98 -1.94 14.36
C PHE A 102 -5.33 -3.22 13.60
N PHE A 103 -6.33 -3.14 12.73
CA PHE A 103 -6.77 -4.27 11.89
C PHE A 103 -6.93 -3.85 10.44
N CYS A 104 -6.60 -4.76 9.50
CA CYS A 104 -7.02 -4.60 8.11
C CYS A 104 -8.55 -4.78 8.00
N ALA A 105 -9.16 -4.30 6.92
CA ALA A 105 -10.62 -4.36 6.73
C ALA A 105 -11.18 -5.80 6.86
N ALA A 106 -10.49 -6.79 6.30
CA ALA A 106 -10.91 -8.19 6.36
C ALA A 106 -10.85 -8.76 7.79
N CYS A 107 -9.76 -8.49 8.52
CA CYS A 107 -9.58 -8.92 9.91
C CYS A 107 -10.54 -8.20 10.85
N TYR A 108 -10.75 -6.90 10.66
CA TYR A 108 -11.72 -6.11 11.41
C TYR A 108 -13.14 -6.66 11.27
N GLY A 109 -13.55 -7.01 10.05
CA GLY A 109 -14.85 -7.66 9.79
C GLY A 109 -15.00 -9.00 10.51
N LYS A 110 -13.94 -9.82 10.57
CA LYS A 110 -13.94 -11.08 11.34
C LYS A 110 -14.11 -10.82 12.84
N VAL A 111 -13.39 -9.85 13.40
CA VAL A 111 -13.49 -9.49 14.83
C VAL A 111 -14.88 -8.95 15.17
N LYS A 112 -15.42 -8.03 14.36
CA LYS A 112 -16.77 -7.50 14.55
C LYS A 112 -17.84 -8.58 14.51
N ARG A 113 -17.79 -9.49 13.53
CA ARG A 113 -18.73 -10.62 13.45
C ARG A 113 -18.65 -11.50 14.70
N ARG A 114 -17.45 -11.85 15.15
CA ARG A 114 -17.27 -12.64 16.39
C ARG A 114 -17.85 -11.94 17.62
N LYS A 115 -17.67 -10.63 17.76
CA LYS A 115 -18.29 -9.85 18.86
C LYS A 115 -19.82 -9.87 18.78
N LEU A 116 -20.38 -9.68 17.58
CA LEU A 116 -21.83 -9.76 17.35
C LEU A 116 -22.39 -11.14 17.70
N PHE A 117 -21.77 -12.22 17.21
CA PHE A 117 -22.17 -13.59 17.52
C PHE A 117 -22.10 -13.89 19.03
N ARG A 118 -21.02 -13.48 19.71
CA ARG A 118 -20.92 -13.63 21.17
C ARG A 118 -22.02 -12.85 21.90
N SER A 119 -22.33 -11.63 21.47
CA SER A 119 -23.40 -10.82 22.07
C SER A 119 -24.76 -11.50 21.91
N LEU A 120 -25.07 -12.01 20.71
CA LEU A 120 -26.34 -12.69 20.44
C LEU A 120 -26.47 -13.97 21.25
N ILE A 121 -25.42 -14.80 21.28
CA ILE A 121 -25.43 -16.08 22.04
C ILE A 121 -25.50 -15.80 23.56
N SER A 122 -24.84 -14.77 24.07
CA SER A 122 -24.91 -14.40 25.50
C SER A 122 -26.32 -13.95 25.94
N GLY A 123 -27.14 -13.45 25.02
CA GLY A 123 -28.56 -13.13 25.27
C GLY A 123 -29.41 -14.39 25.48
N PHE A 124 -29.12 -15.47 24.74
CA PHE A 124 -29.85 -16.74 24.85
C PHE A 124 -29.48 -17.56 26.09
N ILE A 125 -28.26 -17.45 26.61
CA ILE A 125 -27.83 -18.16 27.83
C ILE A 125 -28.43 -17.54 29.11
N ARG A 126 -28.95 -16.30 29.05
CA ARG A 126 -29.58 -15.63 30.20
C ARG A 126 -31.06 -16.01 30.41
N PHE A 127 -31.65 -16.82 29.54
CA PHE A 127 -33.05 -17.28 29.64
C PHE A 127 -33.20 -18.82 29.58
N GLY A 128 -32.13 -19.56 29.87
CA GLY A 128 -32.15 -21.03 29.99
C GLY A 128 -32.05 -21.49 31.44
#